data_AF-A0A9E2V6Z6-F1
#
_entry.id   AF-A0A9E2V6Z6-F1
#
_cell.length_a   1.000
_cell.length_b   1.000
_cell.length_c   1.000
_cell.angle_alpha   90.00
_cell.angle_beta   90.00
_cell.angle_gamma   90.00
#
_symmetry.space_group_name_H-M   'P 1'
#
loop_
_entity.id
_entity.type
_entity.pdbx_description
1 polymer ?
#
loop_
_entity_poly.entity_id
_entity_poly.type
_entity_poly.pdbx_seq_one_letter_code
_entity_poly.pdbx_strand_id
1 'polypeptide(L)' 'TIKLTYMTPEGEIEGPDAVVEPNTRMTFFVADTVPGEWSVSTMISSDMPEICERAMYWGDRVGGHDSIGFMSN' A
#
# COMPACT_ATOMS: atom_id res chain seq x y z
N THR A 1 7.12 12.94 -1.67
CA THR A 1 6.40 12.54 -0.44
C THR A 1 5.07 11.94 -0.82
N ILE A 2 4.72 10.82 -0.19
CA ILE A 2 3.42 10.16 -0.37
C ILE A 2 2.58 10.26 0.89
N LYS A 3 1.26 10.31 0.70
CA LYS A 3 0.25 10.18 1.75
C LYS A 3 -0.72 9.05 1.41
N LEU A 4 -0.91 8.13 2.35
CA LEU A 4 -1.87 7.02 2.24
C LEU A 4 -3.18 7.38 2.93
N THR A 5 -4.29 7.09 2.28
CA THR A 5 -5.63 7.11 2.90
C THR A 5 -6.31 5.79 2.64
N TYR A 6 -6.79 5.14 3.71
CA TYR A 6 -7.52 3.88 3.65
C TYR A 6 -9.02 4.16 3.58
N MET A 7 -9.72 3.52 2.65
CA MET A 7 -11.19 3.57 2.58
C MET A 7 -11.72 2.26 3.14
N THR A 8 -12.53 2.33 4.20
CA THR A 8 -13.22 1.18 4.82
C THR A 8 -14.75 1.34 4.70
N PRO A 9 -15.54 0.32 5.03
CA PRO A 9 -16.99 0.44 5.07
C PRO A 9 -17.51 1.51 6.05
N GLU A 10 -16.74 1.83 7.09
CA GLU A 10 -17.06 2.81 8.13
C GLU A 10 -16.60 4.23 7.78
N GLY A 11 -15.79 4.39 6.74
CA GLY A 11 -15.29 5.68 6.26
C GLY A 11 -13.80 5.68 5.96
N GLU A 12 -13.26 6.88 5.79
CA GLU A 12 -11.83 7.06 5.52
C GLU A 12 -11.02 7.03 6.82
N ILE A 13 -9.87 6.37 6.78
CA ILE A 13 -8.88 6.33 7.86
C ILE A 13 -7.55 6.83 7.30
N GLU A 14 -6.96 7.80 7.99
CA GLU A 14 -5.66 8.34 7.62
C GLU A 14 -4.56 7.31 7.85
N GLY A 15 -3.78 7.06 6.80
CA GLY A 15 -2.62 6.17 6.82
C GLY A 15 -1.31 6.91 7.12
N PRO A 16 -0.17 6.21 6.98
CA PRO A 16 1.14 6.83 7.14
C PRO A 16 1.46 7.78 5.98
N ASP A 17 2.20 8.84 6.31
CA ASP A 17 2.93 9.67 5.34
C ASP A 17 4.38 9.21 5.28
N ALA A 18 4.98 9.24 4.09
CA ALA A 18 6.37 8.81 3.91
C ALA A 18 7.09 9.54 2.78
N VAL A 19 8.42 9.57 2.88
CA VAL A 19 9.29 9.89 1.75
C VAL A 19 9.78 8.57 1.16
N VAL A 20 9.50 8.36 -0.11
CA VAL A 20 10.05 7.24 -0.88
C VAL A 20 11.26 7.78 -1.65
N GLU A 21 12.46 7.32 -1.28
CA GLU A 21 13.69 7.75 -1.93
C GLU A 21 13.78 7.17 -3.36
N PRO A 22 14.46 7.83 -4.30
CA PRO A 22 14.62 7.33 -5.67
C PRO A 22 15.18 5.92 -5.72
N ASN A 23 14.64 5.08 -6.61
CA ASN A 23 15.04 3.68 -6.81
C ASN A 23 14.90 2.80 -5.56
N THR A 24 14.01 3.15 -4.63
CA THR A 24 13.71 2.32 -3.46
C THR A 24 12.29 1.79 -3.51
N ARG A 25 12.02 0.78 -2.68
CA ARG A 25 10.68 0.26 -2.42
C ARG A 25 10.38 0.35 -0.94
N MET A 26 9.19 0.84 -0.61
CA MET A 26 8.65 0.80 0.74
C MET A 26 7.41 -0.10 0.78
N THR A 27 7.16 -0.75 1.91
CA THR A 27 5.98 -1.60 2.12
C THR A 27 5.30 -1.19 3.41
N PHE A 28 3.99 -1.00 3.33
CA PHE A 28 3.13 -0.66 4.47
C PHE A 28 2.19 -1.83 4.72
N PHE A 29 2.19 -2.37 5.94
CA PHE A 29 1.21 -3.38 6.32
C PHE A 29 -0.09 -2.68 6.71
N VAL A 30 -1.13 -2.87 5.89
CA VAL A 30 -2.45 -2.24 6.10
C VAL A 30 -3.00 -2.52 7.50
N ALA A 31 -2.76 -3.72 8.03
CA ALA A 31 -3.19 -4.13 9.37
C ALA A 31 -2.56 -3.32 10.52
N ASP A 32 -1.44 -2.63 10.28
CA ASP A 32 -0.84 -1.75 11.29
C ASP A 32 -1.70 -0.51 11.54
N THR A 33 -2.53 -0.10 10.57
CA THR A 33 -3.43 1.07 10.67
C THR A 33 -4.89 0.68 10.81
N VAL A 34 -5.36 -0.32 10.05
CA VAL A 34 -6.76 -0.76 10.05
C VAL A 34 -6.89 -2.24 10.48
N PRO A 35 -6.56 -2.56 11.74
CA PRO A 35 -6.56 -3.94 12.22
C PRO A 35 -7.97 -4.54 12.21
N GLY A 36 -8.09 -5.77 11.70
CA GLY A 36 -9.36 -6.51 11.70
C GLY A 36 -10.33 -6.16 10.57
N GLU A 37 -9.99 -5.18 9.72
CA GLU A 37 -10.77 -4.83 8.53
C GLU A 37 -10.23 -5.53 7.29
N TRP A 38 -11.11 -6.13 6.49
CA TRP A 38 -10.77 -6.94 5.32
C TRP A 38 -11.22 -6.30 4.00
N SER A 39 -12.15 -5.35 4.07
CA SER A 39 -12.70 -4.56 2.97
C SER A 39 -12.01 -3.19 2.93
N VAL A 40 -10.77 -3.17 2.43
CA VAL A 40 -9.97 -1.95 2.38
C VAL A 40 -9.58 -1.62 0.94
N SER A 41 -9.73 -0.36 0.55
CA SER A 41 -9.01 0.21 -0.60
C SER A 41 -8.05 1.30 -0.14
N THR A 42 -7.09 1.67 -0.97
CA THR A 42 -6.05 2.65 -0.61
C THR A 42 -5.95 3.69 -1.71
N MET A 43 -6.05 4.96 -1.33
CA MET A 43 -5.67 6.08 -2.16
C MET A 43 -4.26 6.51 -1.77
N ILE A 44 -3.40 6.69 -2.76
CA ILE A 44 -2.06 7.24 -2.57
C ILE A 44 -2.00 8.56 -3.33
N SER A 45 -1.71 9.64 -2.61
CA SER A 45 -1.39 10.93 -3.19
C SER A 45 0.12 11.15 -3.13
N SER A 46 0.69 11.69 -4.21
CA SER A 46 2.13 11.94 -4.33
C SER A 46 2.38 13.25 -5.05
N ASP A 47 3.47 13.91 -4.68
CA ASP A 47 4.02 15.08 -5.38
C ASP A 47 4.86 14.70 -6.61
N MET A 48 5.24 13.42 -6.74
CA MET A 48 6.05 12.87 -7.81
C MET A 48 5.39 11.63 -8.43
N PRO A 49 5.77 11.23 -9.67
CA PRO A 49 5.31 9.98 -10.25
C PRO A 49 5.78 8.78 -9.41
N GLU A 50 4.84 7.93 -9.02
CA GLU A 50 5.10 6.73 -8.21
C GLU A 50 4.44 5.51 -8.83
N ILE A 51 4.99 4.32 -8.52
CA ILE A 51 4.36 3.05 -8.87
C ILE A 51 3.83 2.43 -7.59
N CYS A 52 2.53 2.21 -7.57
CA CYS A 52 1.81 1.66 -6.44
C CYS A 52 1.39 0.22 -6.74
N GLU A 53 1.60 -0.66 -5.76
CA GLU A 53 1.20 -2.06 -5.83
C GLU A 53 0.42 -2.41 -4.57
N ARG A 54 -0.64 -3.20 -4.73
CA ARG A 54 -1.35 -3.85 -3.62
C ARG A 54 -1.03 -5.34 -3.63
N ALA A 55 -0.20 -5.77 -2.69
CA ALA A 55 0.17 -7.18 -2.52
C ALA A 55 -0.62 -7.82 -1.36
N MET A 56 -1.19 -9.00 -1.59
CA MET A 56 -1.87 -9.82 -0.60
C MET A 56 -1.29 -11.23 -0.62
N TYR A 57 -1.02 -11.81 0.54
CA TYR A 57 -0.48 -13.16 0.65
C TYR A 57 -1.25 -13.97 1.69
N TRP A 58 -1.37 -15.28 1.47
CA TRP A 58 -2.02 -16.22 2.40
C TRP A 58 -1.26 -17.55 2.47
N GLY A 59 -1.53 -18.31 3.54
CA GLY A 59 -0.89 -19.61 3.79
C GLY A 59 0.63 -19.52 3.78
N ASP A 60 1.21 -18.65 4.60
CA ASP A 60 2.67 -18.43 4.66
C ASP A 60 3.31 -18.09 3.30
N ARG A 61 2.61 -17.26 2.50
CA ARG A 61 3.01 -16.82 1.15
C ARG A 61 3.08 -17.94 0.10
N VAL A 62 2.39 -19.06 0.34
CA VAL A 62 2.20 -20.10 -0.68
C VAL A 62 1.28 -19.60 -1.80
N GLY A 63 0.35 -18.69 -1.50
CA GLY A 63 -0.50 -18.02 -2.49
C GLY A 63 -0.57 -16.51 -2.26
N GLY A 64 -0.96 -15.79 -3.31
CA GLY A 64 -1.07 -14.35 -3.25
C GLY A 64 -1.69 -13.71 -4.49
N HIS A 65 -2.02 -12.43 -4.35
CA HIS A 65 -2.22 -11.51 -5.45
C HIS A 65 -1.15 -10.42 -5.34
N ASP A 66 -0.28 -10.33 -6.33
CA ASP A 66 0.74 -9.29 -6.44
C ASP A 66 1.01 -8.95 -7.92
N SER A 67 1.96 -8.06 -8.15
CA SER A 67 2.45 -7.67 -9.46
C SER A 67 3.80 -8.30 -9.73
N ILE A 68 4.10 -8.57 -11.01
CA ILE A 68 5.38 -9.13 -11.46
C ILE A 68 6.59 -8.16 -11.31
N GLY A 69 6.40 -7.03 -10.63
CA GLY A 69 7.38 -5.95 -10.49
C GLY A 69 7.47 -5.03 -11.72
N PHE A 70 8.06 -3.85 -11.51
CA PHE A 70 8.36 -2.88 -12.57
C PHE A 70 9.85 -2.49 -12.48
N MET A 71 10.53 -2.34 -13.63
CA MET A 71 11.91 -1.84 -13.67
C MET A 71 11.93 -0.32 -13.89
N SER A 72 12.58 0.40 -13.00
CA SER A 72 13.00 1.78 -13.22
C SER A 72 14.22 1.78 -14.14
N ASN A 73 14.18 2.54 -15.24
CA ASN A 73 15.34 2.81 -16.11
C ASN A 73 16.17 3.99 -15.57
#